data_AF-A0A059E7Z8-F1
#
_entry.id   AF-A0A059E7Z8-F1
#
_cell.length_a   1.000
_cell.length_b   1.000
_cell.length_c   1.000
_cell.angle_alpha   90.00
_cell.angle_beta   90.00
_cell.angle_gamma   90.00
#
_symmetry.space_group_name_H-M   'P 1'
#
loop_
_entity.id
_entity.type
_entity.pdbx_description
1 polymer ?
#
loop_
_entity_poly.entity_id
_entity_poly.type
_entity_poly.pdbx_seq_one_letter_code
_entity_poly.pdbx_strand_id
1 'polypeptide(L)'
;MNMWRLCLIAIAAFHFANGLGMWFAPQFWYETVPGVAMMGPFNLHFIRDIALIFGQSAGALAYGAFARDRTAAIIGATWPALHALFHVWIWISRGFPLDHVASSNLTALQLPAWLALAAALNFARKETAR
;
A
#
# COMPACT_ATOMS: atom_id res chain seq x y z
N MET A 1 16.67 14.69 -4.30
CA MET A 1 16.33 13.45 -3.55
C MET A 1 16.76 12.25 -4.37
N ASN A 2 17.23 11.17 -3.73
CA ASN A 2 17.51 9.93 -4.45
C ASN A 2 16.23 9.26 -4.96
N MET A 3 16.35 8.38 -5.96
CA MET A 3 15.23 7.66 -6.57
C MET A 3 14.36 6.93 -5.54
N TRP A 4 14.97 6.29 -4.53
CA TRP A 4 14.22 5.55 -3.52
C TRP A 4 13.34 6.45 -2.65
N ARG A 5 13.80 7.64 -2.29
CA ARG A 5 12.99 8.62 -1.55
C ARG A 5 11.85 9.17 -2.39
N LEU A 6 12.06 9.37 -3.70
CA LEU A 6 10.98 9.71 -4.62
C LEU A 6 9.94 8.58 -4.68
N CYS A 7 10.37 7.32 -4.74
CA CYS A 7 9.46 6.17 -4.68
C CYS A 7 8.65 6.16 -3.38
N LEU A 8 9.28 6.36 -2.22
CA LEU A 8 8.58 6.40 -0.93
C LEU A 8 7.50 7.49 -0.90
N ILE A 9 7.80 8.69 -1.39
CA ILE A 9 6.84 9.81 -1.42
C ILE A 9 5.71 9.55 -2.42
N ALA A 10 6.02 9.05 -3.61
CA ALA A 10 5.00 8.72 -4.61
C ALA A 10 4.03 7.66 -4.07
N ILE A 11 4.57 6.63 -3.41
CA ILE A 11 3.75 5.56 -2.83
C ILE A 11 2.99 6.06 -1.60
N ALA A 12 3.58 6.92 -0.77
CA ALA A 12 2.88 7.58 0.33
C ALA A 12 1.67 8.39 -0.17
N ALA A 13 1.85 9.19 -1.23
CA ALA A 13 0.77 9.95 -1.84
C ALA A 13 -0.34 9.03 -2.40
N PHE A 14 0.04 7.92 -3.03
CA PHE A 14 -0.91 6.91 -3.50
C PHE A 14 -1.72 6.28 -2.35
N HIS A 15 -1.06 5.83 -1.28
CA HIS A 15 -1.72 5.26 -0.10
C HIS A 15 -2.66 6.29 0.56
N PHE A 16 -2.21 7.54 0.67
CA PHE A 16 -3.02 8.62 1.22
C PHE A 16 -4.28 8.87 0.38
N ALA A 17 -4.13 8.98 -0.94
CA ALA A 17 -5.27 9.16 -1.86
C ALA A 17 -6.27 7.99 -1.77
N ASN A 18 -5.78 6.75 -1.69
CA ASN A 18 -6.62 5.56 -1.49
C ASN A 18 -7.37 5.64 -0.15
N GLY A 19 -6.68 6.04 0.93
CA GLY A 19 -7.26 6.31 2.24
C GLY A 19 -8.39 7.35 2.20
N LEU A 20 -8.19 8.46 1.49
CA LEU A 20 -9.22 9.49 1.32
C LEU A 20 -10.45 8.94 0.58
N GLY A 21 -10.25 8.14 -0.48
CA GLY A 21 -11.34 7.48 -1.19
C GLY A 21 -12.19 6.60 -0.27
N MET A 22 -11.53 5.76 0.54
CA MET A 22 -12.21 4.91 1.53
C MET A 22 -12.92 5.71 2.63
N TRP A 23 -12.38 6.87 3.04
CA TRP A 23 -12.97 7.67 4.12
C TRP A 23 -14.18 8.47 3.66
N PHE A 24 -14.05 9.18 2.54
CA PHE A 24 -15.04 10.14 2.05
C PHE A 24 -16.04 9.55 1.05
N ALA A 25 -15.67 8.48 0.34
CA ALA A 25 -16.52 7.81 -0.64
C ALA A 25 -16.48 6.26 -0.50
N PRO A 26 -16.77 5.71 0.69
CA PRO A 26 -16.58 4.29 1.00
C PRO A 26 -17.38 3.34 0.09
N GLN A 27 -18.65 3.70 -0.21
CA GLN A 27 -19.51 2.89 -1.08
C GLN A 27 -18.94 2.82 -2.50
N PHE A 28 -18.58 3.97 -3.06
CA PHE A 28 -17.97 4.06 -4.38
C PHE A 28 -16.67 3.25 -4.45
N TRP A 29 -15.80 3.38 -3.43
CA TRP A 29 -14.57 2.59 -3.34
C TRP A 29 -14.85 1.08 -3.33
N TYR A 30 -15.80 0.63 -2.50
CA TYR A 30 -16.20 -0.77 -2.40
C TYR A 30 -16.71 -1.35 -3.73
N GLU A 31 -17.47 -0.57 -4.48
CA GLU A 31 -18.08 -1.00 -5.74
C GLU A 31 -17.12 -0.96 -6.94
N THR A 32 -16.13 -0.05 -6.90
CA THR A 32 -15.25 0.20 -8.05
C THR A 32 -13.87 -0.43 -7.96
N VAL A 33 -13.39 -0.76 -6.75
CA VAL A 33 -12.09 -1.43 -6.61
C VAL A 33 -12.22 -2.91 -6.95
N PRO A 34 -11.50 -3.41 -7.97
CA PRO A 34 -11.66 -4.78 -8.43
C PRO A 34 -11.38 -5.82 -7.34
N GLY A 35 -12.33 -6.72 -7.13
CA GLY A 35 -12.21 -7.83 -6.19
C GLY A 35 -12.62 -7.52 -4.74
N VAL A 36 -12.84 -6.27 -4.37
CA VAL A 36 -13.25 -5.90 -3.00
C VAL A 36 -14.62 -6.48 -2.65
N ALA A 37 -15.64 -6.26 -3.50
CA ALA A 37 -16.98 -6.79 -3.28
C ALA A 37 -17.05 -8.33 -3.26
N MET A 38 -16.05 -9.02 -3.82
CA MET A 38 -15.95 -10.48 -3.77
C MET A 38 -15.54 -11.01 -2.37
N MET A 39 -15.03 -10.15 -1.48
CA MET A 39 -14.55 -10.52 -0.15
C MET A 39 -15.64 -10.50 0.93
N GLY A 40 -16.87 -10.11 0.58
CA GLY A 40 -18.01 -10.07 1.49
C GLY A 40 -18.85 -8.82 1.35
N PRO A 41 -19.94 -8.71 2.13
CA PRO A 41 -20.85 -7.57 2.09
C PRO A 41 -20.17 -6.27 2.53
N PHE A 42 -20.71 -5.13 2.07
CA PHE A 42 -20.24 -3.81 2.46
C PHE A 42 -20.25 -3.64 3.99
N ASN A 43 -19.13 -3.19 4.53
CA ASN A 43 -18.98 -2.84 5.94
C ASN A 43 -18.24 -1.50 6.07
N LEU A 44 -18.97 -0.46 6.45
CA LEU A 44 -18.44 0.90 6.57
C LEU A 44 -17.30 1.02 7.60
N HIS A 45 -17.45 0.35 8.75
CA HIS A 45 -16.43 0.39 9.80
C HIS A 45 -15.13 -0.22 9.31
N PHE A 46 -15.21 -1.42 8.71
CA PHE A 46 -14.06 -2.11 8.15
C PHE A 46 -13.34 -1.29 7.07
N ILE A 47 -14.08 -0.68 6.14
CA ILE A 47 -13.48 0.19 5.10
C ILE A 47 -12.75 1.38 5.72
N ARG A 48 -13.29 1.97 6.80
CA ARG A 48 -12.63 3.09 7.49
C ARG A 48 -11.40 2.64 8.29
N ASP A 49 -11.39 1.43 8.84
CA ASP A 49 -10.18 0.86 9.44
C ASP A 49 -9.08 0.70 8.39
N ILE A 50 -9.44 0.23 7.19
CA ILE A 50 -8.51 0.15 6.05
C ILE A 50 -8.03 1.56 5.66
N ALA A 51 -8.91 2.56 5.63
CA ALA A 51 -8.53 3.95 5.37
C ALA A 51 -7.46 4.45 6.36
N LEU A 52 -7.65 4.19 7.65
CA LEU A 52 -6.75 4.62 8.72
C LEU A 52 -5.38 3.96 8.62
N ILE A 53 -5.32 2.65 8.35
CA ILE A 53 -4.03 1.96 8.23
C ILE A 53 -3.26 2.37 6.96
N PHE A 54 -3.95 2.60 5.83
CA PHE A 54 -3.33 3.20 4.65
C PHE A 54 -2.82 4.63 4.94
N GLY A 55 -3.57 5.42 5.71
CA GLY A 55 -3.15 6.75 6.17
C GLY A 55 -1.92 6.70 7.08
N GLN A 56 -1.87 5.74 8.01
CA GLN A 56 -0.71 5.51 8.89
C GLN A 56 0.53 5.11 8.08
N SER A 57 0.38 4.18 7.12
CA SER A 57 1.46 3.80 6.21
C SER A 57 1.94 4.98 5.39
N ALA A 58 1.03 5.78 4.81
CA ALA A 58 1.37 6.98 4.06
C ALA A 58 2.17 7.98 4.90
N GLY A 59 1.70 8.28 6.12
CA GLY A 59 2.38 9.19 7.03
C GLY A 59 3.78 8.71 7.42
N ALA A 60 3.93 7.43 7.75
CA ALA A 60 5.22 6.84 8.11
C ALA A 60 6.22 6.80 6.93
N LEU A 61 5.74 6.47 5.72
CA LEU A 61 6.56 6.50 4.49
C LEU A 61 7.03 7.93 4.16
N ALA A 62 6.11 8.90 4.21
CA ALA A 62 6.45 10.30 3.98
C ALA A 62 7.43 10.83 5.02
N TYR A 63 7.15 10.60 6.30
CA TYR A 63 8.05 10.98 7.40
C TYR A 63 9.43 10.36 7.22
N GLY A 64 9.51 9.04 6.99
CA GLY A 64 10.77 8.35 6.74
C GLY A 64 11.56 8.91 5.55
N ALA A 65 10.87 9.31 4.48
CA ALA A 65 11.49 9.93 3.32
C ALA A 65 12.01 11.36 3.58
N PHE A 66 11.28 12.17 4.35
CA PHE A 66 11.65 13.56 4.64
C PHE A 66 12.69 13.68 5.78
N ALA A 67 12.44 12.99 6.89
CA ALA A 67 13.31 12.94 8.06
C ALA A 67 14.54 12.05 7.87
N ARG A 68 14.61 11.30 6.75
CA ARG A 68 15.63 10.27 6.49
C ARG A 68 15.65 9.15 7.53
N ASP A 69 14.51 8.90 8.15
CA ASP A 69 14.33 7.85 9.15
C ASP A 69 13.98 6.52 8.45
N ARG A 70 14.96 5.62 8.41
CA ARG A 70 14.79 4.29 7.82
C ARG A 70 13.78 3.45 8.59
N THR A 71 13.78 3.53 9.91
CA THR A 71 12.89 2.74 10.76
C THR A 71 11.44 3.13 10.47
N ALA A 72 11.15 4.43 10.43
CA ALA A 72 9.82 4.92 10.07
C ALA A 72 9.38 4.47 8.67
N ALA A 73 10.27 4.53 7.67
CA ALA A 73 9.96 4.05 6.32
C ALA A 73 9.69 2.53 6.28
N ILE A 74 10.46 1.72 7.02
CA ILE A 74 10.24 0.27 7.10
C ILE A 74 8.90 -0.03 7.77
N ILE A 75 8.59 0.62 8.89
CA ILE A 75 7.31 0.46 9.59
C ILE A 75 6.15 0.87 8.66
N GLY A 76 6.28 1.98 7.95
CA GLY A 76 5.28 2.43 6.96
C GLY A 76 5.05 1.42 5.83
N ALA A 77 6.10 0.73 5.38
CA ALA A 77 6.03 -0.27 4.33
C ALA A 77 5.56 -1.67 4.78
N THR A 78 5.58 -1.95 6.09
CA THR A 78 5.34 -3.31 6.61
C THR A 78 3.90 -3.76 6.38
N TRP A 79 2.92 -2.93 6.72
CA TRP A 79 1.51 -3.31 6.55
C TRP A 79 1.13 -3.56 5.07
N PRO A 80 1.46 -2.66 4.11
CA PRO A 80 1.19 -2.93 2.69
C PRO A 80 1.85 -4.21 2.19
N ALA A 81 3.09 -4.49 2.62
CA ALA A 81 3.81 -5.70 2.26
C ALA A 81 3.14 -6.98 2.80
N LEU A 82 2.75 -6.99 4.08
CA LEU A 82 2.01 -8.12 4.66
C LEU A 82 0.64 -8.30 3.99
N HIS A 83 -0.05 -7.20 3.69
CA HIS A 83 -1.32 -7.22 2.98
C HIS A 83 -1.14 -7.78 1.55
N ALA A 84 -0.08 -7.37 0.85
CA ALA A 84 0.28 -7.90 -0.46
C ALA A 84 0.56 -9.40 -0.43
N LEU A 85 1.26 -9.89 0.59
CA LEU A 85 1.45 -11.33 0.81
C LEU A 85 0.11 -12.07 1.00
N PHE A 86 -0.82 -11.48 1.75
CA PHE A 86 -2.16 -12.06 1.92
C PHE A 86 -2.93 -12.13 0.59
N HIS A 87 -2.78 -11.15 -0.30
CA HIS A 87 -3.37 -11.21 -1.64
C HIS A 87 -2.70 -12.24 -2.56
N VAL A 88 -1.41 -12.54 -2.38
CA VAL A 88 -0.79 -13.71 -3.05
C VAL A 88 -1.48 -14.99 -2.60
N TRP A 89 -1.72 -15.14 -1.29
CA TRP A 89 -2.46 -16.29 -0.78
C TRP A 89 -3.86 -16.38 -1.37
N ILE A 90 -4.63 -15.28 -1.42
CA ILE A 90 -5.96 -15.24 -2.06
C ILE A 90 -5.87 -15.66 -3.54
N TRP A 91 -4.87 -15.18 -4.27
CA TRP A 91 -4.68 -15.53 -5.68
C TRP A 91 -4.42 -17.04 -5.87
N ILE A 92 -3.59 -17.64 -5.01
CA ILE A 92 -3.35 -19.09 -4.97
C ILE A 92 -4.65 -19.83 -4.64
N SER A 93 -5.37 -19.41 -3.60
CA SER A 93 -6.63 -20.04 -3.16
C SER A 93 -7.75 -19.95 -4.20
N ARG A 94 -7.68 -18.96 -5.11
CA ARG A 94 -8.58 -18.82 -6.25
C ARG A 94 -8.16 -19.65 -7.47
N GLY A 95 -7.03 -20.37 -7.42
CA GLY A 95 -6.53 -21.20 -8.51
C GLY A 95 -5.72 -20.45 -9.57
N PHE A 96 -5.00 -19.38 -9.18
CA PHE A 96 -4.16 -18.57 -10.07
C PHE A 96 -4.86 -17.99 -11.32
N PRO A 97 -6.04 -17.34 -11.17
CA PRO A 97 -6.73 -16.76 -12.32
C PRO A 97 -5.89 -15.64 -12.97
N LEU A 98 -5.96 -15.54 -14.30
CA LEU A 98 -5.39 -14.45 -15.09
C LEU A 98 -6.49 -13.48 -15.51
N ASP A 99 -7.18 -12.91 -14.53
CA ASP A 99 -8.33 -12.03 -14.72
C ASP A 99 -8.02 -10.56 -14.40
N HIS A 100 -9.01 -9.68 -14.60
CA HIS A 100 -8.89 -8.26 -14.30
C HIS A 100 -8.56 -8.02 -12.81
N VAL A 101 -9.10 -8.84 -11.90
CA VAL A 101 -8.80 -8.74 -10.46
C VAL A 101 -7.34 -9.06 -10.19
N ALA A 102 -6.78 -10.10 -10.79
CA ALA A 102 -5.37 -10.45 -10.68
C ALA A 102 -4.47 -9.34 -11.23
N SER A 103 -4.83 -8.76 -12.37
CA SER A 103 -4.08 -7.64 -12.97
C SER A 103 -4.10 -6.38 -12.08
N SER A 104 -5.26 -6.05 -11.50
CA SER A 104 -5.42 -4.95 -10.55
C SER A 104 -4.63 -5.20 -9.27
N ASN A 105 -4.64 -6.42 -8.76
CA ASN A 105 -3.85 -6.80 -7.58
C ASN A 105 -2.35 -6.67 -7.86
N LEU A 106 -1.87 -7.16 -9.01
CA LEU A 106 -0.46 -7.06 -9.34
C LEU A 106 0.02 -5.59 -9.44
N THR A 107 -0.76 -4.75 -10.12
CA THR A 107 -0.34 -3.38 -10.46
C THR A 107 -0.63 -2.36 -9.37
N ALA A 108 -1.82 -2.40 -8.77
CA ALA A 108 -2.27 -1.40 -7.80
C ALA A 108 -2.04 -1.79 -6.35
N LEU A 109 -1.70 -3.06 -6.07
CA LEU A 109 -1.50 -3.57 -4.70
C LEU A 109 -0.10 -4.17 -4.49
N GLN A 110 0.29 -5.19 -5.25
CA GLN A 110 1.58 -5.88 -5.09
C GLN A 110 2.76 -4.96 -5.42
N LEU A 111 2.74 -4.36 -6.59
CA LEU A 111 3.83 -3.50 -7.07
C LEU A 111 4.13 -2.34 -6.09
N PRO A 112 3.17 -1.47 -5.70
CA PRO A 112 3.47 -0.38 -4.77
C PRO A 112 3.87 -0.88 -3.38
N ALA A 113 3.31 -1.98 -2.88
CA ALA A 113 3.67 -2.53 -1.57
C ALA A 113 5.14 -2.99 -1.54
N TRP A 114 5.54 -3.81 -2.50
CA TRP A 114 6.91 -4.33 -2.54
C TRP A 114 7.94 -3.28 -2.95
N LEU A 115 7.57 -2.31 -3.82
CA LEU A 115 8.44 -1.17 -4.09
C LEU A 115 8.64 -0.29 -2.86
N ALA A 116 7.61 -0.06 -2.03
CA ALA A 116 7.77 0.70 -0.80
C ALA A 116 8.76 0.03 0.15
N LEU A 117 8.63 -1.29 0.33
CA LEU A 117 9.54 -2.06 1.17
C LEU A 117 10.97 -2.03 0.61
N ALA A 118 11.14 -2.28 -0.70
CA ALA A 118 12.44 -2.20 -1.36
C ALA A 118 13.05 -0.81 -1.23
N ALA A 119 12.28 0.26 -1.45
CA ALA A 119 12.74 1.63 -1.29
C ALA A 119 13.17 1.91 0.15
N ALA A 120 12.36 1.53 1.14
CA ALA A 120 12.64 1.68 2.57
C ALA A 120 13.93 0.97 3.00
N LEU A 121 14.20 -0.21 2.43
CA LEU A 121 15.43 -0.95 2.72
C LEU A 121 16.68 -0.35 2.06
N ASN A 122 16.54 0.36 0.94
CA ASN A 122 17.67 0.80 0.11
C ASN A 122 18.00 2.30 0.20
N PHE A 123 17.07 3.17 0.59
CA PHE A 123 17.30 4.63 0.53
C PHE A 123 18.33 5.15 1.53
N ALA A 124 18.45 4.51 2.70
CA ALA A 124 19.35 4.94 3.77
C ALA A 124 20.80 4.45 3.59
N ARG A 125 21.01 3.26 3.01
CA ARG A 125 22.35 2.66 2.81
C ARG A 125 23.30 3.58 2.01
N LYS A 126 22.74 4.49 1.20
CA LYS A 126 23.50 5.45 0.38
C LYS A 126 23.54 6.87 0.97
N GLU A 127 22.71 7.21 1.96
CA GLU A 127 22.63 8.57 2.53
C GLU A 127 23.31 8.70 3.90
N THR A 128 23.47 7.61 4.67
CA THR A 128 24.25 7.63 5.95
C THR A 128 25.73 7.26 5.76
N ALA A 129 26.14 6.92 4.53
CA ALA A 129 27.53 6.58 4.18
C ALA A 129 28.33 7.80 3.68
N ARG A 130 27.83 9.02 3.93
CA ARG A 130 28.50 10.30 3.70
C ARG A 130 28.47 11.09 4.98
#